data_AF-A0A2N7LFR5-F1
#
_entry.id   AF-A0A2N7LFR5-F1
#
_cell.length_a   1.000
_cell.length_b   1.000
_cell.length_c   1.000
_cell.angle_alpha   90.00
_cell.angle_beta   90.00
_cell.angle_gamma   90.00
#
_symmetry.space_group_name_H-M   'P 1'
#
loop_
_entity.id
_entity.type
_entity.pdbx_description
1 polymer ?
#
loop_
_entity_poly.entity_id
_entity_poly.type
_entity_poly.pdbx_seq_one_letter_code
_entity_poly.pdbx_strand_id
1 'polypeptide(L)'
;MKGIYLLKHIFIPLFLLAVLAGCGKHEADTPKEASKPIPWWQNLEPDVVIGTDAFYAGKCAIVRVEDIDSTSPETTTFRVPSRPLASCENWTGEGEPLKHDGEYIILSVCQMSFGAGGCAVERYRSADFAHWEEHIGVTWINGEEYEAWRTLGSTSSKADSVKKVKK
;
A
#
# COMPACT_ATOMS: atom_id res chain seq x y z
N MET A 1 41.65 -51.42 -15.08
CA MET A 1 40.60 -52.44 -15.26
C MET A 1 41.05 -53.75 -14.63
N LYS A 2 40.42 -54.13 -13.51
CA LYS A 2 40.30 -55.50 -12.99
C LYS A 2 39.33 -55.41 -11.82
N GLY A 3 38.17 -56.03 -11.98
CA GLY A 3 37.07 -55.99 -11.03
C GLY A 3 37.05 -57.18 -10.08
N ILE A 4 35.94 -57.21 -9.34
CA ILE A 4 35.37 -58.30 -8.54
C ILE A 4 35.95 -58.42 -7.12
N TYR A 5 35.19 -57.91 -6.15
CA TYR A 5 35.23 -58.38 -4.77
C TYR A 5 33.93 -59.14 -4.46
N LEU A 6 34.10 -60.43 -4.16
CA LEU A 6 33.05 -61.34 -3.77
C LEU A 6 32.82 -61.24 -2.25
N LEU A 7 31.53 -61.12 -1.93
CA LEU A 7 30.82 -61.29 -0.67
C LEU A 7 31.39 -62.39 0.27
N LYS A 8 31.52 -62.11 1.57
CA LYS A 8 31.39 -63.16 2.60
C LYS A 8 31.15 -62.63 4.03
N HIS A 9 30.12 -63.21 4.63
CA HIS A 9 29.92 -63.47 6.07
C HIS A 9 29.20 -62.44 6.96
N ILE A 10 27.87 -62.61 6.94
CA ILE A 10 26.93 -62.62 8.08
C ILE A 10 27.62 -62.90 9.43
N PHE A 11 27.41 -62.01 10.40
CA PHE A 11 27.46 -62.32 11.82
C PHE A 11 26.38 -61.50 12.54
N ILE A 12 25.38 -62.20 13.07
CA ILE A 12 24.34 -61.68 13.96
C ILE A 12 24.95 -61.56 15.37
N PRO A 13 24.54 -60.56 16.16
CA PRO A 13 24.09 -60.94 17.49
C PRO A 13 22.72 -60.36 17.82
N LEU A 14 21.90 -61.27 18.34
CA LEU A 14 20.60 -61.06 18.95
C LEU A 14 20.83 -60.94 20.46
N PHE A 15 20.55 -59.79 21.07
CA PHE A 15 20.31 -59.58 22.50
C PHE A 15 19.85 -58.12 22.64
N LEU A 16 18.88 -57.68 23.43
CA LEU A 16 17.71 -58.22 24.14
C LEU A 16 17.04 -56.94 24.71
N LEU A 17 15.73 -56.95 24.91
CA LEU A 17 14.93 -55.82 25.40
C LEU A 17 15.47 -55.16 26.69
N ALA A 18 15.38 -53.83 26.73
CA ALA A 18 15.00 -53.09 27.94
C ALA A 18 14.12 -51.89 27.55
N VAL A 19 12.81 -52.14 27.46
CA VAL A 19 11.79 -51.10 27.59
C VAL A 19 11.69 -50.81 29.08
N LEU A 20 12.32 -49.73 29.54
CA LEU A 20 12.07 -49.16 30.86
C LEU A 20 11.83 -47.65 30.71
N ALA A 21 10.54 -47.33 30.70
CA ALA A 21 9.93 -46.19 31.37
C ALA A 21 10.84 -44.99 31.65
N GLY A 22 10.93 -44.10 30.66
CA GLY A 22 11.24 -42.70 30.86
C GLY A 22 10.14 -41.86 30.23
N CYS A 23 8.95 -41.82 30.85
CA CYS A 23 8.01 -40.72 30.63
C CYS A 23 8.66 -39.45 31.19
N GLY A 24 9.59 -38.87 30.43
CA GLY A 24 9.87 -37.46 30.54
C GLY A 24 8.57 -36.76 30.24
N LYS A 25 7.98 -36.10 31.24
CA LYS A 25 6.96 -35.09 31.02
C LYS A 25 7.57 -34.08 30.06
N HIS A 26 7.33 -34.24 28.77
CA HIS A 26 7.32 -33.11 27.88
C HIS A 26 6.19 -32.24 28.43
N GLU A 27 6.56 -31.18 29.15
CA GLU A 27 5.70 -30.02 29.25
C GLU A 27 5.19 -29.77 27.85
N ALA A 28 3.89 -29.97 27.68
CA ALA A 28 3.22 -29.59 26.47
C ALA A 28 3.48 -28.09 26.35
N ASP A 29 4.41 -27.73 25.47
CA ASP A 29 4.54 -26.36 24.99
C ASP A 29 3.14 -25.96 24.56
N THR A 30 2.51 -25.15 25.40
CA THR A 30 1.20 -24.60 25.13
C THR A 30 1.38 -23.87 23.80
N PRO A 31 0.58 -24.18 22.75
CA PRO A 31 0.70 -23.46 21.50
C PRO A 31 0.58 -21.98 21.83
N LYS A 32 1.68 -21.22 21.69
CA LYS A 32 1.61 -19.76 21.75
C LYS A 32 0.68 -19.40 20.60
N GLU A 33 -0.54 -19.03 20.95
CA GLU A 33 -1.50 -18.48 20.00
C GLU A 33 -0.76 -17.37 19.25
N ALA A 34 -0.46 -17.61 17.97
CA ALA A 34 0.23 -16.63 17.15
C ALA A 34 -0.69 -15.42 17.08
N SER A 35 -0.34 -14.35 17.78
CA SER A 35 -1.09 -13.10 17.77
C SER A 35 -1.38 -12.73 16.32
N LYS A 36 -2.65 -12.53 15.97
CA LYS A 36 -3.03 -12.09 14.62
C LYS A 36 -2.21 -10.84 14.28
N PRO A 37 -1.69 -10.73 13.05
CA PRO A 37 -0.92 -9.57 12.64
C PRO A 37 -1.76 -8.30 12.84
N ILE A 38 -1.17 -7.31 13.50
CA ILE A 38 -1.78 -5.99 13.69
C ILE A 38 -1.79 -5.31 12.31
N PRO A 39 -2.94 -4.80 11.83
CA PRO A 39 -2.99 -4.00 10.61
C PRO A 39 -2.04 -2.80 10.69
N TRP A 40 -1.38 -2.47 9.59
CA TRP A 40 -0.33 -1.43 9.55
C TRP A 40 -0.86 -0.03 9.94
N TRP A 41 -2.14 0.22 9.72
CA TRP A 41 -2.81 1.49 10.00
C TRP A 41 -3.32 1.61 11.46
N GLN A 42 -3.39 0.51 12.22
CA GLN A 42 -4.05 0.51 13.55
C GLN A 42 -3.38 1.45 14.56
N ASN A 43 -2.09 1.71 14.41
CA ASN A 43 -1.31 2.61 15.28
C ASN A 43 -0.97 3.95 14.61
N LEU A 44 -1.57 4.24 13.46
CA LEU A 44 -1.35 5.48 12.71
C LEU A 44 -2.58 6.38 12.81
N GLU A 45 -2.33 7.67 12.96
CA GLU A 45 -3.38 8.67 12.78
C GLU A 45 -3.75 8.73 11.29
N PRO A 46 -5.05 8.76 10.93
CA PRO A 46 -5.48 8.94 9.54
C PRO A 46 -5.02 10.30 9.00
N ASP A 47 -4.56 10.36 7.75
CA ASP A 47 -4.27 11.63 7.08
C ASP A 47 -5.57 12.44 6.89
N VAL A 48 -6.70 11.76 6.63
CA VAL A 48 -8.00 12.38 6.39
C VAL A 48 -9.11 11.51 7.01
N VAL A 49 -10.10 12.15 7.61
CA VAL A 49 -11.34 11.49 8.07
C VAL A 49 -12.54 12.13 7.38
N ILE A 50 -13.38 11.32 6.72
CA ILE A 50 -14.61 11.76 6.06
C ILE A 50 -15.76 10.88 6.55
N GLY A 51 -16.69 11.46 7.32
CA GLY A 51 -17.73 10.69 7.99
C GLY A 51 -17.13 9.74 9.03
N THR A 52 -17.40 8.44 8.89
CA THR A 52 -16.84 7.36 9.74
C THR A 52 -15.60 6.71 9.14
N ASP A 53 -15.19 7.12 7.93
CA ASP A 53 -14.11 6.47 7.22
C ASP A 53 -12.77 7.19 7.44
N ALA A 54 -11.74 6.41 7.70
CA ALA A 54 -10.36 6.87 7.78
C ALA A 54 -9.65 6.67 6.44
N PHE A 55 -8.89 7.67 6.00
CA PHE A 55 -8.13 7.63 4.77
C PHE A 55 -6.66 7.86 5.05
N TYR A 56 -5.84 7.06 4.38
CA TYR A 56 -4.40 7.04 4.55
C TYR A 56 -3.67 7.19 3.22
N ALA A 57 -2.57 7.93 3.23
CA ALA A 57 -1.63 8.05 2.13
C ALA A 57 -0.78 6.77 2.03
N GLY A 58 -1.30 5.76 1.34
CA GLY A 58 -0.52 4.60 0.92
C GLY A 58 0.56 4.98 -0.10
N LYS A 59 1.47 4.07 -0.45
CA LYS A 59 2.52 4.32 -1.45
C LYS A 59 1.89 4.63 -2.82
N CYS A 60 1.83 5.92 -3.18
CA CYS A 60 1.14 6.42 -4.37
C CYS A 60 -0.29 5.91 -4.52
N ALA A 61 -1.00 5.85 -3.40
CA ALA A 61 -2.34 5.33 -3.31
C ALA A 61 -3.10 6.01 -2.18
N ILE A 62 -4.42 5.99 -2.27
CA ILE A 62 -5.29 6.31 -1.14
C ILE A 62 -5.88 4.99 -0.65
N VAL A 63 -5.70 4.71 0.63
CA VAL A 63 -6.29 3.57 1.32
C VAL A 63 -7.40 4.06 2.22
N ARG A 64 -8.60 3.51 2.06
CA ARG A 64 -9.77 3.75 2.90
C ARG A 64 -9.88 2.61 3.91
N VAL A 65 -10.13 2.94 5.17
CA VAL A 65 -10.48 2.01 6.23
C VAL A 65 -11.87 2.38 6.71
N GLU A 66 -12.82 1.47 6.48
CA GLU A 66 -14.21 1.65 6.88
C GLU A 66 -14.38 1.20 8.34
N ASP A 67 -15.14 1.94 9.14
CA ASP A 67 -15.53 1.49 10.47
C ASP A 67 -16.87 0.74 10.39
N ILE A 68 -16.83 -0.59 10.26
CA ILE A 68 -18.02 -1.43 10.10
C ILE A 68 -18.06 -2.52 11.18
N ASP A 69 -19.01 -2.42 12.11
CA ASP A 69 -19.42 -3.51 13.01
C ASP A 69 -18.27 -4.39 13.52
N SER A 70 -17.31 -3.76 14.24
CA SER A 70 -16.11 -4.36 14.85
C SER A 70 -15.04 -4.90 13.89
N THR A 71 -15.24 -4.77 12.57
CA THR A 71 -14.25 -5.10 11.55
C THR A 71 -13.88 -3.84 10.77
N SER A 72 -12.58 -3.56 10.66
CA SER A 72 -12.11 -2.40 9.89
C SER A 72 -11.40 -2.87 8.62
N PRO A 73 -12.14 -3.18 7.53
CA PRO A 73 -11.52 -3.59 6.28
C PRO A 73 -10.80 -2.41 5.62
N GLU A 74 -9.57 -2.66 5.15
CA GLU A 74 -8.86 -1.70 4.31
C GLU A 74 -9.16 -1.96 2.83
N THR A 75 -9.33 -0.89 2.05
CA THR A 75 -9.52 -0.94 0.60
C THR A 75 -8.67 0.14 -0.05
N THR A 76 -7.90 -0.22 -1.08
CA THR A 76 -7.25 0.79 -1.93
C THR A 76 -8.31 1.45 -2.80
N THR A 77 -8.69 2.70 -2.49
CA THR A 77 -9.72 3.43 -3.23
C THR A 77 -9.14 4.12 -4.47
N PHE A 78 -7.84 4.42 -4.45
CA PHE A 78 -7.14 4.99 -5.59
C PHE A 78 -5.69 4.52 -5.64
N ARG A 79 -5.18 4.31 -6.86
CA ARG A 79 -3.76 4.11 -7.12
C ARG A 79 -3.36 4.97 -8.31
N VAL A 80 -2.28 5.73 -8.13
CA VAL A 80 -1.73 6.56 -9.19
C VAL A 80 -1.35 5.69 -10.40
N PRO A 81 -1.69 6.08 -11.63
CA PRO A 81 -1.28 5.35 -12.82
C PRO A 81 0.24 5.21 -12.91
N SER A 82 0.69 3.98 -13.17
CA SER A 82 2.11 3.72 -13.36
C SER A 82 2.60 4.33 -14.67
N ARG A 83 3.83 4.87 -14.66
CA ARG A 83 4.49 5.35 -15.87
C ARG A 83 5.74 4.52 -16.13
N PRO A 84 5.99 4.13 -17.39
CA PRO A 84 7.23 3.44 -17.75
C PRO A 84 8.43 4.28 -17.33
N LEU A 85 9.43 3.62 -16.74
CA LEU A 85 10.69 4.25 -16.32
C LEU A 85 10.49 5.41 -15.33
N ALA A 86 9.44 5.38 -14.52
CA ALA A 86 9.23 6.32 -13.43
C ALA A 86 9.06 5.59 -12.10
N SER A 87 9.59 6.16 -11.03
CA SER A 87 9.21 5.81 -9.67
C SER A 87 8.17 6.79 -9.14
N CYS A 88 7.39 6.31 -8.18
CA CYS A 88 6.37 7.10 -7.53
C CYS A 88 6.51 6.95 -6.01
N GLU A 89 6.48 8.08 -5.31
CA GLU A 89 6.38 8.18 -3.87
C GLU A 89 5.38 9.28 -3.46
N ASN A 90 4.92 9.25 -2.23
CA ASN A 90 4.08 10.33 -1.72
C ASN A 90 4.87 11.63 -1.66
N TRP A 91 4.23 12.75 -2.01
CA TRP A 91 4.91 14.04 -1.95
C TRP A 91 5.21 14.42 -0.49
N THR A 92 6.46 14.77 -0.22
CA THR A 92 6.96 15.13 1.12
C THR A 92 7.48 16.56 1.21
N GLY A 93 7.24 17.38 0.19
CA GLY A 93 7.62 18.80 0.21
C GLY A 93 6.66 19.64 1.03
N GLU A 94 6.10 20.70 0.45
CA GLU A 94 5.19 21.57 1.19
C GLU A 94 3.79 20.94 1.33
N GLY A 95 3.43 20.62 2.58
CA GLY A 95 2.11 20.12 2.97
C GLY A 95 2.00 18.60 3.06
N GLU A 96 0.82 18.14 3.46
CA GLU A 96 0.54 16.71 3.61
C GLU A 96 0.26 16.03 2.25
N PRO A 97 0.70 14.78 2.06
CA PRO A 97 0.52 14.06 0.81
C PRO A 97 -0.95 13.79 0.50
N LEU A 98 -1.80 13.65 1.52
CA LEU A 98 -3.23 13.44 1.37
C LEU A 98 -3.96 14.52 2.18
N LYS A 99 -4.96 15.14 1.56
CA LYS A 99 -5.78 16.17 2.22
C LYS A 99 -7.21 16.13 1.74
N HIS A 100 -8.11 16.75 2.50
CA HIS A 100 -9.48 17.02 2.09
C HIS A 100 -9.76 18.51 2.19
N ASP A 101 -10.27 19.11 1.12
CA ASP A 101 -10.51 20.57 1.06
C ASP A 101 -11.96 21.00 1.29
N GLY A 102 -12.78 20.06 1.75
CA GLY A 102 -14.22 20.22 1.98
C GLY A 102 -15.08 19.68 0.82
N GLU A 103 -14.49 19.48 -0.35
CA GLU A 103 -15.19 18.99 -1.54
C GLU A 103 -14.48 17.78 -2.17
N TYR A 104 -13.15 17.82 -2.20
CA TYR A 104 -12.35 16.75 -2.77
C TYR A 104 -11.36 16.19 -1.77
N ILE A 105 -11.17 14.87 -1.80
CA ILE A 105 -9.93 14.26 -1.34
C ILE A 105 -8.86 14.49 -2.42
N ILE A 106 -7.65 14.87 -2.01
CA ILE A 106 -6.56 15.23 -2.92
C ILE A 106 -5.29 14.49 -2.48
N LEU A 107 -4.77 13.63 -3.36
CA LEU A 107 -3.47 12.99 -3.22
C LEU A 107 -2.43 13.76 -4.03
N SER A 108 -1.33 14.14 -3.40
CA SER A 108 -0.13 14.70 -4.02
C SER A 108 0.99 13.67 -4.00
N VAL A 109 1.57 13.39 -5.17
CA VAL A 109 2.66 12.43 -5.33
C VAL A 109 3.84 13.05 -6.06
N CYS A 110 4.99 12.46 -5.80
CA CYS A 110 6.21 12.71 -6.53
C CYS A 110 6.41 11.64 -7.59
N GLN A 111 6.36 12.00 -8.86
CA GLN A 111 6.77 11.14 -9.97
C GLN A 111 8.18 11.51 -10.42
N MET A 112 9.10 10.56 -10.31
CA MET A 112 10.48 10.73 -10.72
C MET A 112 10.76 9.88 -11.96
N SER A 113 10.92 10.55 -13.10
CA SER A 113 11.37 9.87 -14.32
C SER A 113 12.85 9.51 -14.19
N PHE A 114 13.21 8.31 -14.65
CA PHE A 114 14.58 7.83 -14.63
C PHE A 114 15.51 8.78 -15.39
N GLY A 115 16.53 9.31 -14.72
CA GLY A 115 17.50 10.25 -15.28
C GLY A 115 17.10 11.73 -15.23
N ALA A 116 15.87 12.08 -14.81
CA ALA A 116 15.43 13.48 -14.74
C ALA A 116 15.90 14.21 -13.47
N GLY A 117 16.36 13.48 -12.44
CA GLY A 117 16.94 14.03 -11.22
C GLY A 117 16.01 14.89 -10.36
N GLY A 118 14.71 14.93 -10.68
CA GLY A 118 13.74 15.80 -10.04
C GLY A 118 12.37 15.18 -9.87
N CYS A 119 11.61 15.77 -8.96
CA CYS A 119 10.26 15.39 -8.63
C CYS A 119 9.24 16.15 -9.49
N ALA A 120 8.50 15.46 -10.34
CA ALA A 120 7.30 16.01 -10.95
C ALA A 120 6.14 15.82 -9.98
N VAL A 121 5.71 16.90 -9.33
CA VAL A 121 4.58 16.86 -8.41
C VAL A 121 3.29 16.70 -9.21
N GLU A 122 2.60 15.59 -8.99
CA GLU A 122 1.30 15.30 -9.58
C GLU A 122 0.24 15.29 -8.50
N ARG A 123 -0.96 15.77 -8.84
CA ARG A 123 -2.08 15.81 -7.90
C ARG A 123 -3.29 15.15 -8.52
N TYR A 124 -3.97 14.34 -7.72
CA TYR A 124 -5.15 13.59 -8.10
C TYR A 124 -6.25 13.89 -7.11
N ARG A 125 -7.49 14.04 -7.59
CA ARG A 125 -8.62 14.34 -6.71
C ARG A 125 -9.88 13.57 -7.09
N SER A 126 -10.74 13.37 -6.10
CA SER A 126 -12.08 12.82 -6.29
C SER A 126 -13.03 13.35 -5.23
N ALA A 127 -14.31 13.50 -5.59
CA ALA A 127 -15.38 13.85 -4.66
C ALA A 127 -16.25 12.64 -4.27
N ASP A 128 -16.21 11.56 -5.06
CA ASP A 128 -17.09 10.39 -4.92
C ASP A 128 -16.33 9.06 -4.87
N PHE A 129 -15.00 9.11 -4.91
CA PHE A 129 -14.07 7.98 -4.97
C PHE A 129 -14.20 7.09 -6.21
N ALA A 130 -15.12 7.40 -7.13
CA ALA A 130 -15.37 6.65 -8.37
C ALA A 130 -14.76 7.37 -9.57
N HIS A 131 -14.88 8.69 -9.63
CA HIS A 131 -14.36 9.52 -10.70
C HIS A 131 -13.15 10.30 -10.21
N TRP A 132 -12.04 10.15 -10.93
CA TRP A 132 -10.76 10.77 -10.58
C TRP A 132 -10.36 11.80 -11.60
N GLU A 133 -9.81 12.90 -11.12
CA GLU A 133 -9.22 13.96 -11.94
C GLU A 133 -7.75 14.13 -11.60
N GLU A 134 -6.95 14.44 -12.61
CA GLU A 134 -5.55 14.86 -12.48
C GLU A 134 -5.44 16.38 -12.64
N HIS A 135 -4.58 16.99 -11.85
CA HIS A 135 -4.24 18.40 -11.99
C HIS A 135 -3.34 18.61 -13.23
N ILE A 136 -3.77 19.45 -14.15
CA ILE A 136 -3.06 19.72 -15.41
C ILE A 136 -2.40 21.11 -15.46
N GLY A 137 -2.53 21.91 -14.40
CA GLY A 137 -1.90 23.22 -14.29
C GLY A 137 -2.84 24.31 -13.81
N VAL A 138 -2.46 25.55 -14.08
CA VAL A 138 -3.22 26.75 -13.73
C VAL A 138 -3.85 27.35 -14.99
N THR A 139 -5.05 27.88 -14.85
CA THR A 139 -5.77 28.63 -15.89
C THR A 139 -6.31 29.95 -15.33
N TRP A 140 -6.67 30.87 -16.22
CA TRP A 140 -7.13 32.21 -15.87
C TRP A 140 -8.51 32.46 -16.45
N ILE A 141 -9.47 32.83 -15.58
CA ILE A 141 -10.84 33.15 -15.98
C ILE A 141 -11.15 34.54 -15.44
N ASN A 142 -11.44 35.49 -16.33
CA ASN A 142 -11.74 36.89 -15.99
C ASN A 142 -10.66 37.55 -15.08
N GLY A 143 -9.39 37.21 -15.30
CA GLY A 143 -8.26 37.76 -14.52
C GLY A 143 -8.04 37.09 -13.16
N GLU A 144 -8.84 36.09 -12.81
CA GLU A 144 -8.68 35.30 -11.59
C GLU A 144 -8.00 33.96 -11.89
N GLU A 145 -7.23 33.47 -10.92
CA GLU A 145 -6.43 32.26 -11.01
C GLU A 145 -7.22 31.02 -10.56
N TYR A 146 -7.18 29.97 -11.38
CA TYR A 146 -7.87 28.70 -11.14
C TYR A 146 -6.91 27.53 -11.36
N GLU A 147 -7.04 26.50 -10.54
CA GLU A 147 -6.49 25.19 -10.85
C GLU A 147 -7.33 24.52 -11.93
N ALA A 148 -6.66 23.93 -12.92
CA ALA A 148 -7.27 23.19 -14.01
C ALA A 148 -7.12 21.69 -13.79
N TRP A 149 -8.24 20.97 -13.94
CA TRP A 149 -8.34 19.55 -13.64
C TRP A 149 -8.95 18.81 -14.83
N ARG A 150 -8.47 17.59 -15.06
CA ARG A 150 -8.89 16.74 -16.17
C ARG A 150 -9.22 15.36 -15.67
N THR A 151 -10.27 14.76 -16.20
CA THR A 151 -10.64 13.37 -15.96
C THR A 151 -9.45 12.45 -16.23
N LEU A 152 -9.13 11.61 -15.26
CA LEU A 152 -7.99 10.70 -15.35
C LEU A 152 -8.13 9.76 -16.56
N GLY A 153 -7.09 9.70 -17.39
CA GLY A 153 -7.08 8.89 -18.62
C GLY A 153 -7.67 9.60 -19.85
N SER A 154 -8.19 10.83 -19.69
CA SER A 154 -8.59 11.65 -20.84
C SER A 154 -7.38 12.09 -21.66
N THR A 155 -7.51 12.02 -22.99
CA THR A 155 -6.48 12.51 -23.94
C THR A 155 -6.69 13.98 -24.32
N SER A 156 -7.74 14.63 -23.80
CA SER A 156 -8.04 16.03 -24.06
C SER A 156 -6.96 16.94 -23.48
N SER A 157 -6.58 17.99 -24.20
CA SER A 157 -5.74 19.06 -23.66
C SER A 157 -6.53 20.11 -22.87
N LYS A 158 -7.86 19.99 -22.81
CA LYS A 158 -8.74 20.90 -22.07
C LYS A 158 -8.99 20.38 -20.67
N ALA A 159 -9.19 21.31 -19.74
CA ALA A 159 -9.71 21.01 -18.42
C ALA A 159 -11.18 20.56 -18.52
N ASP A 160 -11.54 19.54 -17.76
CA ASP A 160 -12.92 19.12 -17.56
C ASP A 160 -13.57 19.90 -16.41
N SER A 161 -12.77 20.36 -15.45
CA SER A 161 -13.21 21.20 -14.35
C SER A 161 -12.13 22.18 -13.89
N VAL A 162 -12.55 23.23 -13.17
CA VAL A 162 -11.66 24.26 -12.63
C VAL A 162 -12.00 24.55 -11.18
N LYS A 163 -11.01 24.87 -10.35
CA LYS A 163 -11.21 25.25 -8.94
C LYS A 163 -10.46 26.55 -8.62
N LYS A 164 -11.16 27.52 -8.03
CA LYS A 164 -10.57 28.82 -7.69
C LYS A 164 -9.46 28.65 -6.65
N VAL A 165 -8.31 29.26 -6.90
CA VAL A 165 -7.20 29.29 -5.92
C VAL A 165 -7.59 30.24 -4.78
N LYS A 166 -7.68 29.72 -3.55
CA LYS A 166 -7.85 30.55 -2.35
C LYS A 166 -6.47 31.10 -1.97
N LYS A 167 -6.30 32.42 -2.04
CA LYS A 167 -5.11 33.13 -1.54
C LYS A 167 -5.31 33.55 -0.10
#